data_AF-A0A6A5YGB4-F1
#
_entry.id   AF-A0A6A5YGB4-F1
#
_cell.length_a   1.000
_cell.length_b   1.000
_cell.length_c   1.000
_cell.angle_alpha   90.00
_cell.angle_beta   90.00
_cell.angle_gamma   90.00
#
_symmetry.space_group_name_H-M   'P 1'
#
loop_
_entity.id
_entity.type
_entity.pdbx_description
1 polymer ?
#
loop_
_entity_poly.entity_id
_entity_poly.type
_entity_poly.pdbx_seq_one_letter_code
_entity_poly.pdbx_strand_id
1 'polypeptide(L)'
;MADHGESVAGANAPNAGGDVNPTQQASAQQVGKDTSNYERYSKQRADEFHEHKEKQHEKREAEREGILSGRIKPPPGAGPNWAKNKLAQLNKYAKATNRRHKKHEENMKAEAESNAIRW
;
A
#
# COMPACT_ATOMS: atom_id res chain seq x y z
N MET A 1 12.38 -10.81 -76.49
CA MET A 1 13.71 -10.98 -75.87
C MET A 1 13.53 -10.85 -74.37
N ALA A 2 13.99 -11.87 -73.62
CA ALA A 2 14.31 -11.96 -72.18
C ALA A 2 13.33 -11.28 -71.18
N ASP A 3 12.62 -11.98 -70.30
CA ASP A 3 13.09 -12.83 -69.18
C ASP A 3 14.01 -12.11 -68.17
N HIS A 4 13.77 -12.44 -66.90
CA HIS A 4 14.47 -12.14 -65.65
C HIS A 4 13.95 -10.90 -64.89
N GLY A 5 13.40 -11.01 -63.68
CA GLY A 5 13.24 -12.15 -62.80
C GLY A 5 12.81 -11.72 -61.39
N GLU A 6 12.31 -12.71 -60.64
CA GLU A 6 12.24 -12.79 -59.18
C GLU A 6 11.17 -11.93 -58.45
N SER A 7 10.38 -12.45 -57.49
CA SER A 7 10.30 -13.80 -56.92
C SER A 7 9.04 -13.96 -56.05
N VAL A 8 8.39 -15.13 -56.21
CA VAL A 8 7.59 -15.97 -55.27
C VAL A 8 6.60 -15.31 -54.29
N ALA A 9 5.30 -15.62 -54.40
CA ALA A 9 4.59 -16.81 -53.88
C ALA A 9 4.46 -16.79 -52.33
N GLY A 10 3.31 -17.06 -51.72
CA GLY A 10 2.12 -17.68 -52.27
C GLY A 10 0.96 -17.69 -51.28
N ALA A 11 -0.14 -18.25 -51.77
CA ALA A 11 -1.34 -18.55 -51.03
C ALA A 11 -1.08 -19.44 -49.80
N ASN A 12 -1.87 -19.23 -48.74
CA ASN A 12 -2.48 -20.34 -48.00
C ASN A 12 -3.49 -19.77 -47.00
N ALA A 13 -4.77 -19.96 -47.29
CA ALA A 13 -5.75 -20.13 -46.22
C ALA A 13 -5.75 -21.61 -45.83
N PRO A 14 -5.77 -21.93 -44.53
CA PRO A 14 -6.59 -23.06 -44.13
C PRO A 14 -7.41 -22.80 -42.86
N ASN A 15 -8.68 -23.14 -43.01
CA ASN A 15 -9.61 -23.68 -42.04
C ASN A 15 -8.96 -24.74 -41.12
N ALA A 16 -9.22 -24.73 -39.81
CA ALA A 16 -9.54 -25.91 -38.98
C ALA A 16 -9.41 -25.62 -37.48
N GLY A 17 -10.47 -25.95 -36.75
CA GLY A 17 -10.43 -26.86 -35.58
C GLY A 17 -9.66 -26.42 -34.33
N GLY A 18 -10.37 -26.33 -33.21
CA GLY A 18 -9.75 -26.20 -31.90
C GLY A 18 -10.75 -26.24 -30.76
N ASP A 19 -11.49 -27.34 -30.69
CA ASP A 19 -11.95 -28.01 -29.47
C ASP A 19 -12.43 -27.14 -28.29
N VAL A 20 -13.74 -27.16 -28.09
CA VAL A 20 -14.38 -26.95 -26.79
C VAL A 20 -13.72 -27.87 -25.76
N ASN A 21 -12.82 -27.32 -24.96
CA ASN A 21 -12.22 -28.04 -23.84
C ASN A 21 -13.32 -28.27 -22.77
N PRO A 22 -13.74 -29.52 -22.49
CA PRO A 22 -14.88 -29.79 -21.63
C PRO A 22 -14.43 -30.00 -20.18
N THR A 23 -13.55 -29.17 -19.62
CA THR A 23 -13.16 -29.34 -18.20
C THR A 23 -12.62 -28.05 -17.62
N GLN A 24 -13.51 -27.10 -17.33
CA GLN A 24 -13.37 -26.24 -16.15
C GLN A 24 -14.77 -26.05 -15.56
N GLN A 25 -15.34 -27.13 -15.03
CA GLN A 25 -16.33 -26.98 -13.95
C GLN A 25 -15.66 -26.08 -12.92
N ALA A 26 -16.16 -24.85 -12.80
CA ALA A 26 -15.93 -24.04 -11.62
C ALA A 26 -16.51 -24.83 -10.46
N SER A 27 -15.67 -25.65 -9.82
CA SER A 27 -15.92 -26.12 -8.48
C SER A 27 -15.91 -24.85 -7.63
N ALA A 28 -17.10 -24.26 -7.49
CA ALA A 28 -17.41 -23.37 -6.39
C ALA A 28 -17.24 -24.20 -5.12
N GLN A 29 -15.99 -24.35 -4.69
CA GLN A 29 -15.69 -24.72 -3.33
C GLN A 29 -16.27 -23.58 -2.50
N GLN A 30 -17.48 -23.79 -2.02
CA GLN A 30 -17.99 -23.13 -0.82
C GLN A 30 -17.08 -23.56 0.32
N VAL A 31 -15.89 -22.96 0.38
CA VAL A 31 -15.14 -22.88 1.62
C VAL A 31 -15.97 -21.91 2.44
N GLY A 32 -16.89 -22.45 3.23
CA GLY A 32 -17.51 -21.74 4.34
C GLY A 32 -16.38 -21.31 5.26
N LYS A 33 -15.75 -20.18 4.92
CA LYS A 33 -14.81 -19.53 5.81
C LYS A 33 -15.67 -19.01 6.94
N ASP A 34 -15.42 -19.49 8.14
CA ASP A 34 -15.77 -18.77 9.35
C ASP A 34 -15.09 -17.39 9.28
N THR A 35 -15.71 -16.44 8.57
CA THR A 35 -15.18 -15.11 8.27
C THR A 35 -14.86 -14.33 9.54
N SER A 36 -15.54 -14.68 10.63
CA SER A 36 -15.42 -14.02 11.93
C SER A 36 -14.03 -14.10 12.57
N ASN A 37 -13.22 -15.13 12.26
CA ASN A 37 -11.90 -15.28 12.88
C ASN A 37 -10.82 -14.55 12.07
N TYR A 38 -10.92 -14.59 10.74
CA TYR A 38 -10.03 -13.85 9.85
C TYR A 38 -10.20 -12.33 9.99
N GLU A 39 -11.44 -11.84 10.10
CA GLU A 39 -11.73 -10.43 10.34
C GLU A 39 -11.25 -9.93 11.70
N ARG A 40 -11.43 -10.74 12.77
CA ARG A 40 -10.91 -10.39 14.09
C ARG A 40 -9.39 -10.31 14.10
N TYR A 41 -8.71 -11.27 13.49
CA TYR A 41 -7.26 -11.29 13.39
C TYR A 41 -6.70 -10.13 12.55
N SER A 42 -7.36 -9.80 11.43
CA SER A 42 -6.94 -8.68 10.59
C SER A 42 -7.16 -7.32 11.27
N LYS A 43 -8.25 -7.17 12.03
CA LYS A 43 -8.53 -5.97 12.84
C LYS A 43 -7.51 -5.78 13.96
N GLN A 44 -7.24 -6.81 14.77
CA GLN A 44 -6.22 -6.75 15.82
C GLN A 44 -4.86 -6.34 15.27
N ARG A 45 -4.45 -6.92 14.13
CA ARG A 45 -3.18 -6.59 13.48
C ARG A 45 -3.14 -5.15 12.95
N ALA A 46 -4.28 -4.62 12.50
CA ALA A 46 -4.39 -3.24 12.07
C ALA A 46 -4.25 -2.26 13.25
N ASP A 47 -4.90 -2.57 14.38
CA ASP A 47 -4.85 -1.76 15.60
C ASP A 47 -3.42 -1.74 16.18
N GLU A 48 -2.76 -2.91 16.27
CA GLU A 48 -1.35 -3.02 16.69
C GLU A 48 -0.40 -2.22 15.77
N PHE A 49 -0.66 -2.25 14.46
CA PHE A 49 0.12 -1.48 13.50
C PHE A 49 -0.06 0.03 13.67
N HIS A 50 -1.30 0.47 13.92
CA HIS A 50 -1.61 1.86 14.22
C HIS A 50 -0.89 2.33 15.49
N GLU A 51 -1.02 1.59 16.59
CA GLU A 51 -0.36 1.91 17.86
C GLU A 51 1.17 2.00 17.70
N HIS A 52 1.78 1.10 16.92
CA HIS A 52 3.21 1.18 16.64
C HIS A 52 3.58 2.46 15.88
N LYS A 53 2.74 2.91 14.93
CA LYS A 53 3.00 4.16 14.20
C LYS A 53 2.84 5.39 15.10
N GLU A 54 1.90 5.38 16.02
CA GLU A 54 1.74 6.44 17.04
C GLU A 54 2.99 6.57 17.91
N LYS A 55 3.45 5.46 18.51
CA LYS A 55 4.67 5.45 19.34
C LYS A 55 5.90 5.95 18.59
N GLN A 56 6.00 5.64 17.30
CA GLN A 56 7.08 6.14 16.45
C GLN A 56 6.96 7.63 16.14
N HIS A 57 5.73 8.14 16.04
CA HIS A 57 5.49 9.57 15.85
C HIS A 57 5.86 10.36 17.11
N GLU A 58 5.42 9.93 18.28
CA GLU A 58 5.76 10.57 19.56
C GLU A 58 7.29 10.66 19.76
N LYS A 59 8.01 9.58 19.47
CA LYS A 59 9.49 9.57 19.52
C LYS A 59 10.12 10.59 18.58
N ARG A 60 9.56 10.78 17.39
CA ARG A 60 10.06 11.75 16.40
C ARG A 60 9.74 13.19 16.79
N GLU A 61 8.58 13.44 17.37
CA GLU A 61 8.27 14.77 17.93
C GLU A 61 9.18 15.09 19.11
N ALA A 62 9.41 14.15 20.02
CA ALA A 62 10.39 14.31 21.10
C ALA A 62 11.81 14.57 20.57
N GLU A 63 12.20 13.92 19.47
CA GLU A 63 13.47 14.18 18.79
C GLU A 63 13.52 15.58 18.17
N ARG A 64 12.43 16.01 17.52
CA ARG A 64 12.31 17.34 16.91
C ARG A 64 12.45 18.43 17.96
N GLU A 65 11.69 18.35 19.05
CA GLU A 65 11.78 19.27 20.19
C GLU A 65 13.16 19.21 20.85
N GLY A 66 13.76 18.02 20.93
CA GLY A 66 15.13 17.84 21.42
C GLY A 66 16.17 18.56 20.57
N ILE A 67 16.03 18.57 19.24
CA ILE A 67 16.92 19.30 18.33
C ILE A 67 16.70 20.81 18.44
N LEU A 68 15.43 21.26 18.49
CA LEU A 68 15.09 22.69 18.59
C LEU A 68 15.54 23.31 19.92
N SER A 69 15.40 22.56 21.03
CA SER A 69 15.87 22.98 22.36
C SER A 69 17.40 22.89 22.52
N GLY A 70 18.13 22.30 21.56
CA GLY A 70 19.56 22.05 21.65
C GLY A 70 19.94 20.90 22.59
N ARG A 71 18.96 20.17 23.15
CA ARG A 71 19.19 18.97 23.98
C ARG A 71 19.86 17.85 23.19
N ILE A 72 19.43 17.65 21.95
CA ILE A 72 19.99 16.66 21.04
C ILE A 72 21.05 17.34 20.18
N LYS A 73 22.30 16.93 20.39
CA LYS A 73 23.45 17.44 19.65
C LYS A 73 23.68 16.62 18.38
N PRO A 74 24.30 17.22 17.35
CA PRO A 74 24.75 16.47 16.19
C PRO A 74 25.69 15.33 16.61
N PRO A 75 25.61 14.15 15.95
CA PRO A 75 26.56 13.08 16.19
C PRO A 75 27.97 13.49 15.72
N PRO A 76 29.04 12.87 16.25
CA PRO A 76 30.40 13.14 15.82
C PRO A 76 30.55 12.97 14.30
N GLY A 77 31.20 13.94 13.64
CA GLY A 77 31.37 13.94 12.18
C GLY A 77 30.14 14.41 11.38
N ALA A 78 29.04 14.80 12.03
CA ALA A 78 27.92 15.38 11.33
C ALA A 78 28.25 16.79 10.79
N GLY A 79 27.89 17.04 9.54
CA GLY A 79 28.12 18.33 8.88
C GLY A 79 27.28 19.48 9.47
N PRO A 80 27.59 20.73 9.09
CA PRO A 80 26.97 21.94 9.65
C PRO A 80 25.45 22.04 9.43
N ASN A 81 24.91 21.32 8.45
CA ASN A 81 23.48 21.30 8.15
C ASN A 81 22.72 20.13 8.78
N TRP A 82 23.33 19.35 9.68
CA TRP A 82 22.71 18.17 10.29
C TRP A 82 21.34 18.46 10.90
N ALA A 83 21.25 19.49 11.75
CA ALA A 83 20.02 19.84 12.44
C ALA A 83 18.91 20.21 11.43
N LYS A 84 19.23 21.02 10.42
CA LYS A 84 18.28 21.42 9.37
C LYS A 84 17.77 20.21 8.57
N ASN A 85 18.67 19.32 8.16
CA ASN A 85 18.32 18.13 7.39
C ASN A 85 17.46 17.16 8.22
N LYS A 86 17.82 16.98 9.48
CA LYS A 86 17.09 16.11 10.40
C LYS A 86 15.70 16.67 10.72
N LEU A 87 15.58 17.97 10.97
CA LEU A 87 14.28 18.64 11.14
C LEU A 87 13.40 18.53 9.90
N ALA A 88 13.98 18.69 8.69
CA ALA A 88 13.23 18.51 7.44
C ALA A 88 12.69 17.08 7.29
N GLN A 89 13.48 16.07 7.67
CA GLN A 89 13.05 14.67 7.68
C GLN A 89 11.93 14.43 8.72
N LEU A 90 12.08 14.95 9.94
CA LEU A 90 11.07 14.82 10.99
C LEU A 90 9.74 15.49 10.59
N ASN A 91 9.80 16.68 9.99
CA ASN A 91 8.61 17.38 9.47
C ASN A 91 7.90 16.57 8.36
N LYS A 92 8.64 15.86 7.49
CA LYS A 92 8.03 14.97 6.49
C LYS A 92 7.27 13.82 7.16
N TYR A 93 7.83 13.23 8.21
CA TYR A 93 7.16 12.17 8.97
C TYR A 93 5.91 12.67 9.70
N ALA A 94 5.98 13.85 10.35
CA ALA A 94 4.81 14.46 10.98
C ALA A 94 3.66 14.67 9.99
N LYS A 95 3.95 15.20 8.78
CA LYS A 95 2.95 15.34 7.71
C LYS A 95 2.32 14.00 7.31
N ALA A 96 3.13 12.95 7.17
CA ALA A 96 2.64 11.63 6.80
C ALA A 96 1.77 11.03 7.90
N THR A 97 2.14 11.22 9.17
CA THR A 97 1.35 10.77 10.33
C THR A 97 0.03 11.53 10.43
N ASN A 98 0.03 12.86 10.33
CA ASN A 98 -1.20 13.66 10.38
C ASN A 98 -2.20 13.26 9.29
N ARG A 99 -1.72 12.92 8.08
CA ARG A 99 -2.59 12.38 7.01
C ARG A 99 -3.23 11.05 7.40
N ARG A 100 -2.50 10.19 8.11
CA ARG A 100 -3.03 8.90 8.59
C ARG A 100 -4.04 9.09 9.72
N HIS A 101 -3.78 10.00 10.65
CA HIS A 101 -4.72 10.31 11.74
C HIS A 101 -6.03 10.82 11.17
N LYS A 102 -5.95 11.81 10.27
CA LYS A 102 -7.14 12.35 9.61
C LYS A 102 -7.94 11.25 8.90
N LYS A 103 -7.27 10.36 8.16
CA LYS A 103 -7.94 9.24 7.50
C LYS A 103 -8.58 8.27 8.51
N HIS A 104 -7.90 8.01 9.63
CA HIS A 104 -8.44 7.14 10.68
C HIS A 104 -9.66 7.77 11.35
N GLU A 105 -9.63 9.07 11.68
CA GLU A 105 -10.77 9.83 12.20
C GLU A 105 -11.97 9.80 11.24
N GLU A 106 -11.73 10.01 9.94
CA GLU A 106 -12.76 9.92 8.90
C GLU A 106 -13.38 8.51 8.83
N ASN A 107 -12.55 7.45 8.90
CA ASN A 107 -13.04 6.07 8.93
C ASN A 107 -13.88 5.79 10.19
N MET A 108 -13.42 6.22 11.37
CA MET A 108 -14.14 6.03 12.63
C MET A 108 -15.49 6.76 12.61
N LYS A 109 -15.54 7.96 12.03
CA LYS A 109 -16.78 8.71 11.82
C LYS A 109 -17.73 7.98 10.86
N ALA A 110 -17.22 7.48 9.74
CA ALA A 110 -18.02 6.72 8.77
C ALA A 110 -18.56 5.40 9.37
N GLU A 111 -17.77 4.70 10.18
CA GLU A 111 -18.22 3.52 10.94
C GLU A 111 -19.32 3.88 11.93
N ALA A 112 -19.17 4.98 12.67
CA ALA A 112 -20.20 5.45 13.60
C ALA A 112 -21.50 5.84 12.89
N GLU A 113 -21.43 6.54 11.76
CA GLU A 113 -22.59 6.93 10.95
C GLU A 113 -23.29 5.72 10.31
N SER A 114 -22.52 4.78 9.75
CA SER A 114 -23.05 3.52 9.21
C SER A 114 -23.77 2.70 10.29
N ASN A 115 -23.21 2.63 11.50
CA ASN A 115 -23.81 1.91 12.61
C ASN A 115 -25.05 2.63 13.17
N ALA A 116 -25.11 3.96 13.08
CA ALA A 116 -26.28 4.75 13.48
C ALA A 116 -27.47 4.62 12.52
N ILE A 117 -27.22 4.34 11.23
CA ILE A 117 -28.26 4.14 10.21
C ILE A 117 -28.82 2.69 10.25
N ARG A 118 -28.15 1.75 10.92
CA ARG A 118 -28.50 0.33 10.98
C ARG A 118 -29.48 -0.04 12.11
N TRP A 119 -30.50 0.78 12.33
CA TRP A 119 -31.62 0.55 13.25
C TRP A 119 -32.95 0.78 12.54
#